data_AF-A0A2N4WX12-F1
#
_entry.id   AF-A0A2N4WX12-F1
#
_cell.length_a   1.000
_cell.length_b   1.000
_cell.length_c   1.000
_cell.angle_alpha   90.00
_cell.angle_beta   90.00
_cell.angle_gamma   90.00
#
_symmetry.space_group_name_H-M   'P 1'
#
loop_
_entity.id
_entity.type
_entity.pdbx_description
1 polymer ?
#
loop_
_entity_poly.entity_id
_entity_poly.type
_entity_poly.pdbx_seq_one_letter_code
_entity_poly.pdbx_strand_id
1 'polypeptide(L)'
;MSVRFASANHPVRRLGWRAAGRGLIAPALARAANDNGDAAREDAGFDPLLQHALRHFAVHGLAAADAAVDLAAEATARGDANARDHWLAITRMFDRRRAVTVHRELAPF
;
A
#
# COMPACT_ATOMS: atom_id res chain seq x y z
N MET A 1 6.30 -2.75 -17.68
CA MET A 1 6.87 -2.83 -16.31
C MET A 1 7.20 -4.28 -16.00
N SER A 2 8.47 -4.63 -15.76
CA SER A 2 8.84 -5.99 -15.35
C SER A 2 9.00 -6.07 -13.84
N VAL A 3 8.12 -6.80 -13.17
CA VAL A 3 8.26 -7.12 -11.74
C VAL A 3 9.25 -8.29 -11.63
N ARG A 4 10.29 -8.15 -10.81
CA ARG A 4 11.30 -9.20 -10.58
C ARG A 4 11.01 -9.92 -9.26
N PHE A 5 10.93 -11.24 -9.33
CA PHE A 5 10.67 -12.13 -8.20
C PHE A 5 11.98 -12.61 -7.57
N ALA A 6 11.97 -12.82 -6.25
CA ALA A 6 13.03 -13.52 -5.54
C ALA A 6 12.86 -15.04 -5.66
N SER A 7 13.96 -15.78 -5.79
CA SER A 7 13.91 -17.25 -5.79
C SER A 7 13.60 -17.79 -4.40
N ALA A 8 12.74 -18.80 -4.29
CA ALA A 8 12.52 -19.55 -3.06
C ALA A 8 13.83 -20.30 -2.65
N ASN A 9 14.61 -19.72 -1.75
CA ASN A 9 15.80 -20.36 -1.16
C ASN A 9 15.35 -21.41 -0.12
N HIS A 10 14.86 -22.56 -0.57
CA HIS A 10 14.49 -23.66 0.33
C HIS A 10 15.62 -24.71 0.39
N PRO A 11 16.19 -25.05 1.56
CA PRO A 11 17.33 -25.96 1.68
C PRO A 11 17.05 -27.37 1.12
N VAL A 12 15.79 -27.81 1.16
CA VAL A 12 15.34 -29.09 0.57
C VAL A 12 15.51 -29.14 -0.97
N ARG A 13 15.48 -27.99 -1.67
CA ARG A 13 15.75 -27.92 -3.12
C ARG A 13 17.23 -28.12 -3.47
N ARG A 14 18.19 -27.89 -2.55
CA ARG A 14 19.62 -28.18 -2.83
C ARG A 14 19.95 -29.67 -2.73
N LEU A 15 19.27 -30.41 -1.86
CA LEU A 15 19.48 -31.86 -1.70
C LEU A 15 18.63 -32.71 -2.67
N GLY A 16 17.46 -32.23 -3.08
CA GLY A 16 16.46 -33.05 -3.76
C GLY A 16 16.77 -33.48 -5.20
N TRP A 17 17.69 -32.82 -5.92
CA TRP A 17 17.91 -33.10 -7.35
C TRP A 17 18.48 -34.50 -7.64
N ARG A 18 19.33 -35.04 -6.75
CA ARG A 18 19.87 -36.42 -6.93
C ARG A 18 18.92 -37.51 -6.44
N ALA A 19 18.02 -37.20 -5.52
CA ALA A 19 17.05 -38.15 -4.97
C ALA A 19 15.73 -38.23 -5.76
N ALA A 20 15.34 -37.13 -6.43
CA ALA A 20 14.14 -37.07 -7.28
C ALA A 20 14.26 -37.99 -8.51
N GLY A 21 15.44 -38.14 -9.11
CA GLY A 21 15.68 -39.07 -10.23
C GLY A 21 15.50 -40.56 -9.88
N ARG A 22 15.40 -40.90 -8.59
CA ARG A 22 15.14 -42.27 -8.09
C ARG A 22 13.72 -42.47 -7.56
N GLY A 23 12.83 -41.48 -7.69
CA GLY A 23 11.44 -41.58 -7.22
C GLY A 23 11.26 -41.62 -5.69
N LEU A 24 12.32 -41.34 -4.92
CA LEU A 24 12.30 -41.45 -3.46
C LEU A 24 11.72 -40.21 -2.75
N ILE A 25 11.57 -39.09 -3.47
CA ILE A 25 11.06 -37.82 -2.92
C ILE A 25 10.19 -37.15 -3.98
N ALA A 26 8.95 -36.79 -3.63
CA ALA A 26 8.12 -35.92 -4.45
C ALA A 26 8.66 -34.48 -4.38
N PRO A 27 8.90 -33.79 -5.50
CA PRO A 27 9.34 -32.40 -5.48
C PRO A 27 8.25 -31.54 -4.85
N ALA A 28 8.50 -31.03 -3.64
CA ALA A 28 7.66 -29.98 -3.07
C ALA A 28 7.80 -28.73 -3.95
N LEU A 29 6.72 -28.33 -4.61
CA LEU A 29 6.60 -27.05 -5.28
C LEU A 29 6.71 -25.95 -4.22
N ALA A 30 7.94 -25.55 -3.91
CA ALA A 30 8.20 -24.40 -3.06
C ALA A 30 7.60 -23.17 -3.73
N ARG A 31 6.49 -22.67 -3.16
CA ARG A 31 5.88 -21.38 -3.52
C ARG A 31 6.90 -20.27 -3.30
N ALA A 32 6.78 -19.20 -4.08
CA ALA A 32 7.59 -18.02 -3.83
C ALA A 32 7.23 -17.46 -2.44
N ALA A 33 8.19 -16.90 -1.71
CA ALA A 33 7.94 -16.39 -0.36
C ALA A 33 6.95 -15.22 -0.34
N ASN A 34 6.71 -14.59 -1.50
CA ASN A 34 5.71 -13.55 -1.72
C ASN A 34 4.38 -14.09 -2.27
N ASP A 35 4.23 -15.40 -2.44
CA ASP A 35 2.94 -16.01 -2.73
C ASP A 35 2.14 -16.06 -1.43
N ASN A 36 1.52 -14.94 -1.09
CA ASN A 36 0.45 -14.91 -0.11
C ASN A 36 -0.71 -15.70 -0.73
N GLY A 37 -0.84 -17.00 -0.40
CA GLY A 37 -1.88 -17.86 -0.96
C GLY A 37 -3.30 -17.30 -0.73
N ASP A 38 -4.31 -17.95 -1.33
CA ASP A 38 -5.74 -17.56 -1.28
C ASP A 38 -6.36 -17.41 0.13
N ALA A 39 -5.58 -17.63 1.20
CA ALA A 39 -6.01 -17.48 2.59
C ALA A 39 -6.38 -16.03 3.01
N ALA A 40 -6.30 -15.05 2.10
CA ALA A 40 -6.64 -13.65 2.38
C ALA A 40 -7.68 -13.07 1.41
N ARG A 41 -8.59 -13.88 0.87
CA ARG A 41 -9.70 -13.41 0.02
C ARG A 41 -11.07 -13.83 0.53
N GLU A 42 -11.32 -13.58 1.80
CA GLU A 42 -12.69 -13.50 2.32
C GLU A 42 -12.94 -12.04 2.76
N ASP A 43 -13.52 -11.26 1.84
CA ASP A 43 -14.37 -10.08 2.09
C ASP A 43 -13.93 -8.99 3.08
N ALA A 44 -12.63 -8.81 3.33
CA ALA A 44 -12.13 -7.60 3.97
C ALA A 44 -12.07 -6.47 2.93
N GLY A 45 -13.20 -5.78 2.70
CA GLY A 45 -13.21 -4.54 1.93
C GLY A 45 -12.19 -3.56 2.53
N PHE A 46 -11.23 -3.09 1.71
CA PHE A 46 -10.28 -2.08 2.17
C PHE A 46 -11.02 -0.82 2.59
N ASP A 47 -10.56 -0.19 3.68
CA ASP A 47 -11.02 1.13 4.10
C ASP A 47 -11.09 2.07 2.87
N PRO A 48 -12.26 2.67 2.56
CA PRO A 48 -12.42 3.59 1.44
C PRO A 48 -11.39 4.73 1.45
N LEU A 49 -10.99 5.21 2.64
CA LEU A 49 -9.98 6.25 2.77
C LEU A 49 -8.60 5.75 2.30
N LEU A 50 -8.23 4.52 2.66
CA LEU A 50 -7.01 3.87 2.18
C LEU A 50 -7.02 3.71 0.66
N GLN A 51 -8.13 3.25 0.08
CA GLN A 51 -8.25 3.11 -1.36
C GLN A 51 -8.06 4.45 -2.08
N HIS A 52 -8.67 5.50 -1.53
CA HIS A 52 -8.55 6.84 -2.12
C HIS A 52 -7.15 7.41 -1.98
N ALA A 53 -6.50 7.23 -0.82
CA ALA A 53 -5.09 7.59 -0.64
C ALA A 53 -4.20 6.85 -1.63
N LEU A 54 -4.36 5.54 -1.81
CA LEU A 54 -3.57 4.77 -2.78
C LEU A 54 -3.79 5.23 -4.23
N ARG A 55 -5.03 5.57 -4.61
CA ARG A 55 -5.31 6.16 -5.93
C ARG A 55 -4.65 7.53 -6.08
N HIS A 56 -4.71 8.37 -5.06
CA HIS A 56 -4.05 9.67 -5.06
C HIS A 56 -2.53 9.53 -5.17
N PHE A 57 -1.93 8.59 -4.42
CA PHE A 57 -0.51 8.26 -4.52
C PHE A 57 -0.14 7.73 -5.92
N ALA A 58 -0.99 6.94 -6.56
CA ALA A 58 -0.72 6.45 -7.91
C ALA A 58 -0.62 7.60 -8.94
N VAL A 59 -1.31 8.71 -8.71
CA VAL A 59 -1.27 9.90 -9.58
C VAL A 59 -0.06 10.79 -9.26
N HIS A 60 0.20 11.06 -7.99
CA HIS A 60 1.17 12.08 -7.56
C HIS A 60 2.51 11.52 -7.04
N GLY A 61 2.60 10.21 -6.80
CA GLY A 61 3.78 9.55 -6.23
C GLY A 61 4.18 10.14 -4.88
N LEU A 62 5.49 10.40 -4.71
CA LEU A 62 6.03 10.96 -3.46
C LEU A 62 5.50 12.37 -3.14
N ALA A 63 4.97 13.09 -4.13
CA ALA A 63 4.37 14.42 -3.93
C ALA A 63 2.90 14.35 -3.43
N ALA A 64 2.35 13.16 -3.21
CA ALA A 64 0.94 12.99 -2.85
C ALA A 64 0.53 13.67 -1.54
N ALA A 65 1.44 13.78 -0.56
CA ALA A 65 1.15 14.50 0.68
C ALA A 65 0.98 16.00 0.43
N ASP A 66 1.85 16.59 -0.40
CA ASP A 66 1.80 18.01 -0.73
C ASP A 66 0.58 18.33 -1.59
N ALA A 67 0.28 17.50 -2.60
CA ALA A 67 -0.91 17.63 -3.43
C ALA A 67 -2.22 17.54 -2.63
N ALA A 68 -2.29 16.65 -1.63
CA ALA A 68 -3.45 16.56 -0.75
C ALA A 68 -3.59 17.81 0.14
N VAL A 69 -2.49 18.42 0.59
CA VAL A 69 -2.51 19.68 1.33
C VAL A 69 -3.06 20.83 0.47
N ASP A 70 -2.63 20.92 -0.79
CA ASP A 70 -3.13 21.94 -1.72
C ASP A 70 -4.65 21.79 -1.92
N LEU A 71 -5.13 20.56 -2.10
CA LEU A 71 -6.56 20.27 -2.22
C LEU A 71 -7.35 20.58 -0.93
N ALA A 72 -6.74 20.40 0.26
CA ALA A 72 -7.34 20.81 1.53
C ALA A 72 -7.43 22.34 1.65
N ALA A 73 -6.42 23.07 1.18
CA ALA A 73 -6.42 24.52 1.15
C ALA A 73 -7.48 25.06 0.17
N GLU A 74 -7.59 24.48 -1.02
CA GLU A 74 -8.64 24.81 -1.98
C GLU A 74 -10.05 24.54 -1.43
N ALA A 75 -10.25 23.41 -0.75
CA ALA A 75 -11.52 23.08 -0.13
C ALA A 75 -11.90 24.11 0.95
N THR A 76 -10.92 24.51 1.77
CA THR A 76 -11.08 25.60 2.75
C THR A 76 -11.49 26.90 2.07
N ALA A 77 -10.82 27.29 0.98
CA ALA A 77 -11.14 28.51 0.23
C ALA A 77 -12.55 28.49 -0.36
N ARG A 78 -13.08 27.30 -0.70
CA ARG A 78 -14.47 27.11 -1.17
C ARG A 78 -15.49 26.95 -0.03
N GLY A 79 -15.06 26.95 1.23
CA GLY A 79 -15.92 26.70 2.39
C GLY A 79 -16.41 25.25 2.54
N ASP A 80 -15.79 24.30 1.84
CA ASP A 80 -16.14 22.88 1.91
C ASP A 80 -15.35 22.18 3.04
N ALA A 81 -15.94 22.18 4.23
CA ALA A 81 -15.35 21.56 5.41
C ALA A 81 -15.17 20.04 5.24
N ASN A 82 -16.08 19.35 4.54
CA ASN A 82 -16.01 17.91 4.37
C ASN A 82 -14.86 17.53 3.44
N ALA A 83 -14.72 18.22 2.30
CA ALA A 83 -13.59 18.01 1.41
C ALA A 83 -12.26 18.35 2.10
N ARG A 84 -12.20 19.43 2.88
CA ARG A 84 -11.01 19.77 3.68
C ARG A 84 -10.63 18.64 4.62
N ASP A 85 -11.58 18.16 5.42
CA ASP A 85 -11.32 17.12 6.43
C ASP A 85 -10.90 15.80 5.78
N HIS A 86 -11.48 15.47 4.62
CA HIS A 86 -11.09 14.33 3.80
C HIS A 86 -9.65 14.42 3.30
N TRP A 87 -9.25 15.56 2.72
CA TRP A 87 -7.87 15.76 2.24
C TRP A 87 -6.85 15.81 3.38
N LEU A 88 -7.22 16.34 4.55
CA LEU A 88 -6.40 16.26 5.76
C LEU A 88 -6.25 14.82 6.27
N ALA A 89 -7.31 14.01 6.19
CA ALA A 89 -7.25 12.59 6.55
C ALA A 89 -6.31 11.81 5.61
N ILE A 90 -6.34 12.08 4.30
CA ILE A 90 -5.41 11.51 3.32
C ILE A 90 -3.98 11.97 3.60
N THR A 91 -3.78 13.27 3.86
CA THR A 91 -2.47 13.82 4.21
C THR A 91 -1.91 13.09 5.43
N ARG A 92 -2.74 12.81 6.44
CA ARG A 92 -2.34 12.08 7.65
C ARG A 92 -1.94 10.64 7.38
N MET A 93 -2.48 9.98 6.35
CA MET A 93 -2.06 8.64 5.94
C MET A 93 -0.64 8.61 5.38
N PHE A 94 -0.19 9.71 4.75
CA PHE A 94 1.16 9.84 4.22
C PHE A 94 2.14 10.46 5.22
N ASP A 95 1.75 11.57 5.84
CA ASP A 95 2.54 12.32 6.81
C ASP A 95 1.65 12.91 7.91
N ARG A 96 1.69 12.25 9.07
CA ARG A 96 0.93 12.67 10.25
C ARG A 96 1.38 14.03 10.80
N ARG A 97 2.67 14.38 10.72
CA ARG A 97 3.17 15.65 11.26
C ARG A 97 2.69 16.80 10.40
N ARG A 98 2.81 16.65 9.08
CA ARG A 98 2.34 17.66 8.12
C ARG A 98 0.84 17.90 8.23
N ALA A 99 0.03 16.85 8.37
CA ALA A 99 -1.41 16.99 8.55
C ALA A 99 -1.79 17.80 9.80
N VAL A 100 -1.06 17.63 10.92
CA VAL A 100 -1.30 18.41 12.15
C VAL A 100 -0.94 19.88 11.97
N THR A 101 0.18 20.17 11.30
CA THR A 101 0.59 21.56 11.00
C THR A 101 -0.45 22.25 10.12
N VAL A 102 -0.81 21.63 9.00
CA VAL A 102 -1.76 22.20 8.04
C VAL A 102 -3.16 22.34 8.64
N HIS A 103 -3.60 21.39 9.46
CA HIS A 103 -4.89 21.51 10.14
C HIS A 103 -4.96 22.76 11.04
N ARG A 104 -3.86 23.15 11.68
CA ARG A 104 -3.79 24.38 12.48
C ARG A 104 -3.79 25.63 11.61
N GLU A 105 -3.14 25.59 10.45
CA GLU A 105 -3.09 26.71 9.50
C GLU A 105 -4.44 26.97 8.82
N LEU A 106 -5.21 25.91 8.57
CA LEU A 106 -6.51 25.96 7.90
C LEU A 106 -7.71 26.01 8.85
N ALA A 107 -7.47 26.01 10.17
CA ALA A 107 -8.54 26.16 11.15
C ALA A 107 -9.13 27.58 11.06
N PRO A 108 -10.46 27.73 10.92
CA PRO A 108 -11.08 29.04 10.98
C PRO A 108 -10.89 29.67 12.38
N PHE A 109 -10.62 30.97 12.41
CA PHE A 109 -10.52 31.77 13.64
C PHE A 109 -11.88 31.92 14.34
#